data_AF-A0A0C9WU89-F1
#
_entry.id   AF-A0A0C9WU89-F1
#
_cell.length_a   1.000
_cell.length_b   1.000
_cell.length_c   1.000
_cell.angle_alpha   90.00
_cell.angle_beta   90.00
_cell.angle_gamma   90.00
#
_symmetry.space_group_name_H-M   'P 1'
#
loop_
_entity.id
_entity.type
_entity.pdbx_description
1 polymer ?
#
loop_
_entity_poly.entity_id
_entity_poly.type
_entity_poly.pdbx_seq_one_letter_code
_entity_poly.pdbx_strand_id
1 'polypeptide(L)'
;MTYYDIVMLGGMVEELEVLHKGYGPAVRIALEKLQFNDPRAFDEIYQPKFTKEARFYHAFLVSGSSLACVDSRNAKMQKDILRPLFSKKAILKLENAMQRGASYTPSKWSVIC
;
A
#
# COMPACT_ATOMS: atom_id res chain seq x y z
N MET A 1 -9.61 11.28 -1.38
CA MET A 1 -8.75 10.63 -0.38
C MET A 1 -8.34 11.69 0.64
N THR A 2 -7.07 12.08 0.79
CA THR A 2 -6.56 12.90 1.92
C THR A 2 -7.37 14.14 2.29
N TYR A 3 -7.82 14.93 1.31
CA TYR A 3 -8.65 16.11 1.59
C TYR A 3 -10.00 15.73 2.24
N TYR A 4 -10.69 14.73 1.70
CA TYR A 4 -11.99 14.28 2.20
C TYR A 4 -11.84 13.64 3.59
N ASP A 5 -10.84 12.79 3.76
CA ASP A 5 -10.62 12.09 5.03
C ASP A 5 -10.21 13.06 6.16
N ILE A 6 -9.30 14.00 5.89
CA ILE A 6 -8.73 14.87 6.93
C ILE A 6 -9.53 16.16 7.11
N VAL A 7 -9.87 16.85 6.01
CA VAL A 7 -10.48 18.19 6.08
C VAL A 7 -11.98 18.09 6.27
N MET A 8 -12.64 17.17 5.56
CA MET A 8 -14.08 16.96 5.70
C MET A 8 -14.43 16.01 6.86
N LEU A 9 -13.42 15.41 7.51
CA LEU A 9 -13.58 14.39 8.54
C LEU A 9 -14.51 13.24 8.09
N GLY A 10 -14.49 12.93 6.79
CA GLY A 10 -15.32 11.90 6.19
C GLY A 10 -14.60 10.54 6.12
N GLY A 11 -15.33 9.53 5.64
CA GLY A 11 -14.77 8.23 5.29
C GLY A 11 -14.73 8.04 3.77
N MET A 12 -13.61 8.34 3.12
CA MET A 12 -13.52 8.22 1.65
C MET A 12 -13.77 6.78 1.17
N VAL A 13 -13.44 5.77 1.98
CA VAL A 13 -13.70 4.36 1.65
C VAL A 13 -15.21 4.09 1.55
N GLU A 14 -16.00 4.62 2.49
CA GLU A 14 -17.46 4.49 2.51
C GLU A 14 -18.08 5.27 1.34
N GLU A 15 -17.60 6.50 1.11
CA GLU A 15 -18.03 7.32 -0.02
C GLU A 15 -17.75 6.64 -1.36
N LEU A 16 -16.59 5.98 -1.51
CA LEU A 16 -16.27 5.22 -2.71
C LEU A 16 -17.26 4.08 -2.95
N GLU A 17 -17.74 3.40 -1.91
CA GLU A 17 -18.76 2.36 -2.05
C GLU A 17 -20.06 2.93 -2.60
N VAL A 18 -20.50 4.09 -2.07
CA VAL A 18 -21.68 4.81 -2.55
C VAL A 18 -21.51 5.22 -4.02
N LEU A 19 -20.36 5.81 -4.35
CA LEU A 19 -20.05 6.24 -5.72
C LEU A 19 -20.03 5.06 -6.70
N HIS A 20 -19.43 3.93 -6.32
CA HIS A 20 -19.39 2.75 -7.18
C HIS A 20 -20.77 2.08 -7.34
N LYS A 21 -21.66 2.17 -6.34
CA LYS A 21 -23.06 1.75 -6.48
C LYS A 21 -23.82 2.60 -7.51
N GLY A 22 -23.56 3.91 -7.55
CA GLY A 22 -24.26 4.83 -8.46
C GLY A 22 -23.68 4.90 -9.87
N TYR A 23 -22.36 4.91 -10.00
CA TYR A 23 -21.66 5.21 -11.26
C TYR A 23 -20.96 3.99 -11.88
N GLY A 24 -20.93 2.86 -11.18
CA GLY A 24 -20.38 1.59 -11.68
C GLY A 24 -18.92 1.36 -11.30
N PRO A 25 -18.22 0.44 -12.00
CA PRO A 25 -16.96 -0.15 -11.52
C PRO A 25 -15.75 0.78 -11.58
N ALA A 26 -15.82 1.88 -12.34
CA ALA A 26 -14.74 2.85 -12.48
C ALA A 26 -15.27 4.27 -12.27
N VAL A 27 -14.72 4.99 -11.29
CA VAL A 27 -15.18 6.34 -10.92
C VAL A 27 -14.00 7.29 -10.87
N ARG A 28 -14.11 8.43 -11.58
CA ARG A 28 -13.12 9.50 -11.51
C ARG A 28 -13.39 10.35 -10.27
N ILE A 29 -12.47 10.31 -9.32
CA ILE A 29 -12.59 11.02 -8.03
C ILE A 29 -11.79 12.33 -7.97
N ALA A 30 -10.86 12.54 -8.91
CA ALA A 30 -10.15 13.80 -9.10
C ALA A 30 -9.63 13.90 -10.54
N LEU A 31 -9.03 15.04 -10.89
CA LEU A 31 -8.52 15.32 -12.25
C LEU A 31 -7.62 14.18 -12.78
N GLU A 32 -6.67 13.72 -11.96
CA GLU A 32 -5.69 12.67 -12.31
C GLU A 32 -5.91 11.36 -11.53
N LYS A 33 -7.08 11.17 -10.89
CA LYS A 33 -7.34 9.99 -10.03
C LYS A 33 -8.59 9.25 -10.44
N LEU A 34 -8.39 8.00 -10.86
CA LEU A 34 -9.43 7.05 -11.20
C LEU A 34 -9.43 5.94 -10.16
N GLN A 35 -10.60 5.62 -9.63
CA GLN A 35 -10.78 4.54 -8.68
C GLN A 35 -11.55 3.39 -9.34
N PHE A 36 -11.14 2.17 -9.03
CA PHE A 36 -11.75 0.95 -9.53
C PHE A 36 -12.24 0.09 -8.37
N ASN A 37 -13.41 -0.53 -8.55
CA ASN A 37 -14.01 -1.48 -7.60
C ASN A 37 -14.13 -2.90 -8.19
N ASP A 38 -13.51 -3.16 -9.34
CA ASP A 38 -13.46 -4.49 -9.94
C ASP A 38 -12.11 -5.15 -9.64
N PRO A 39 -12.08 -6.27 -8.89
CA PRO A 39 -10.84 -7.00 -8.63
C PRO A 39 -10.11 -7.44 -9.91
N ARG A 40 -10.84 -7.66 -11.02
CA ARG A 40 -10.25 -8.06 -12.32
C ARG A 40 -9.40 -6.95 -12.94
N ALA A 41 -9.66 -5.68 -12.58
CA ALA A 41 -8.86 -4.56 -13.05
C ALA A 41 -7.46 -4.53 -12.43
N PHE A 42 -7.22 -5.24 -11.32
CA PHE A 42 -5.94 -5.25 -10.62
C PHE A 42 -4.79 -5.70 -11.55
N ASP A 43 -4.98 -6.82 -12.24
CA ASP A 43 -3.95 -7.39 -13.13
C ASP A 43 -3.70 -6.53 -14.37
N GLU A 44 -4.62 -5.65 -14.74
CA GLU A 44 -4.46 -4.70 -15.84
C GLU A 44 -3.74 -3.42 -15.40
N ILE A 45 -4.10 -2.89 -14.24
CA ILE A 45 -3.54 -1.64 -13.69
C ILE A 45 -2.10 -1.85 -13.22
N TYR A 46 -1.80 -2.97 -12.58
CA TYR A 46 -0.47 -3.23 -12.00
C TYR A 46 0.51 -3.91 -12.96
N GLN A 47 0.30 -3.77 -14.27
CA GLN A 47 1.26 -4.22 -15.28
C GLN A 47 2.49 -3.30 -15.34
N PRO A 48 3.67 -3.80 -15.78
CA PRO A 48 4.88 -3.00 -15.96
C PRO A 48 4.76 -1.83 -16.96
N LYS A 49 3.61 -1.69 -17.62
CA LYS A 49 3.27 -0.61 -18.56
C LYS A 49 3.12 0.74 -17.86
N PHE A 50 2.67 0.76 -16.60
CA PHE A 50 2.43 1.98 -15.86
C PHE A 50 3.52 2.22 -14.82
N THR A 51 3.96 3.47 -14.68
CA THR A 51 4.86 3.89 -13.62
C THR A 51 4.05 4.36 -12.41
N LYS A 52 4.67 4.30 -11.23
CA LYS A 52 4.12 4.88 -10.02
C LYS A 52 3.99 6.41 -10.17
N GLU A 53 3.03 7.01 -9.48
CA GLU A 53 2.85 8.47 -9.49
C GLU A 53 4.05 9.19 -8.85
N ALA A 54 4.88 9.85 -9.67
CA ALA A 54 6.12 10.47 -9.20
C ALA A 54 5.90 11.52 -8.10
N ARG A 55 4.84 12.34 -8.21
CA ARG A 55 4.51 13.37 -7.21
C ARG A 55 4.28 12.77 -5.83
N PHE A 56 3.51 11.68 -5.75
CA PHE A 56 3.24 10.98 -4.50
C PHE A 56 4.51 10.37 -3.91
N TYR A 57 5.30 9.66 -4.72
CA TYR A 57 6.49 8.96 -4.22
C TYR A 57 7.67 9.90 -3.90
N HIS A 58 7.78 11.06 -4.55
CA HIS A 58 8.79 12.07 -4.22
C HIS A 58 8.45 12.90 -2.98
N ALA A 59 7.18 12.93 -2.56
CA ALA A 59 6.75 13.67 -1.36
C ALA A 59 7.41 13.17 -0.06
N PHE A 60 7.90 11.93 -0.05
CA PHE A 60 8.54 11.33 1.13
C PHE A 60 10.01 11.73 1.33
N LEU A 61 10.61 12.53 0.44
CA LEU A 61 12.01 12.99 0.52
C LEU A 61 13.07 11.88 0.66
N VAL A 62 12.73 10.64 0.30
CA VAL A 62 13.62 9.47 0.35
C VAL A 62 14.00 8.99 -1.05
N SER A 63 14.35 9.95 -1.92
CA SER A 63 14.74 9.68 -3.30
C SER A 63 15.86 8.64 -3.39
N GLY A 64 15.71 7.67 -4.30
CA GLY A 64 16.66 6.57 -4.48
C GLY A 64 16.45 5.36 -3.56
N SER A 65 15.63 5.49 -2.51
CA SER A 65 15.22 4.34 -1.68
C SER A 65 14.29 3.39 -2.44
N SER A 66 14.17 2.15 -1.94
CA SER A 66 13.19 1.17 -2.43
C SER A 66 11.75 1.59 -2.26
N LEU A 67 11.47 2.44 -1.28
CA LEU A 67 10.14 3.00 -1.03
C LEU A 67 9.76 4.02 -2.10
N ALA A 68 10.67 4.93 -2.46
CA ALA A 68 10.40 6.00 -3.43
C ALA A 68 10.83 5.69 -4.88
N CYS A 69 11.10 4.42 -5.19
CA CYS A 69 11.52 4.04 -6.54
C CYS A 69 10.32 4.03 -7.51
N VAL A 70 10.31 4.99 -8.44
CA VAL A 70 9.28 5.17 -9.49
C VAL A 70 9.59 4.37 -10.75
N ASP A 71 10.88 4.24 -11.11
CA ASP A 71 11.31 3.47 -12.29
C ASP A 71 11.22 1.97 -12.02
N SER A 72 10.52 1.26 -12.90
CA SER A 72 10.26 -0.17 -12.76
C SER A 72 11.53 -1.02 -12.78
N ARG A 73 12.54 -0.65 -13.57
CA ARG A 73 13.81 -1.40 -13.67
C ARG A 73 14.62 -1.29 -12.38
N ASN A 74 14.75 -0.07 -11.86
CA ASN A 74 15.42 0.18 -10.59
C ASN A 74 14.67 -0.50 -9.42
N ALA A 75 13.33 -0.43 -9.41
CA ALA A 75 12.52 -1.10 -8.41
C ALA A 75 12.70 -2.62 -8.45
N LYS A 76 12.79 -3.21 -9.65
CA LYS A 76 13.10 -4.64 -9.83
C LYS A 76 14.47 -5.00 -9.28
N MET A 77 15.51 -4.22 -9.60
CA MET A 77 16.87 -4.46 -9.12
C MET A 77 16.92 -4.46 -7.58
N GLN A 78 16.31 -3.46 -6.95
CA GLN A 78 16.26 -3.34 -5.50
C GLN A 78 15.44 -4.48 -4.86
N LYS A 79 14.33 -4.88 -5.48
CA LYS A 79 13.55 -6.06 -5.05
C LYS A 79 14.37 -7.34 -5.11
N ASP A 80 15.14 -7.55 -6.17
CA ASP A 80 15.95 -8.76 -6.35
C ASP A 80 17.05 -8.86 -5.27
N ILE A 81 17.61 -7.73 -4.83
CA ILE A 81 18.55 -7.66 -3.70
C ILE A 81 17.88 -8.04 -2.36
N LEU A 82 16.65 -7.57 -2.11
CA LEU A 82 15.92 -7.82 -0.85
C LEU A 82 15.28 -9.22 -0.79
N ARG A 83 14.98 -9.83 -1.94
CA ARG A 83 14.25 -11.11 -2.04
C ARG A 83 14.78 -12.24 -1.14
N PRO A 84 16.10 -12.45 -0.95
CA PRO A 84 16.61 -13.52 -0.09
C PRO A 84 16.22 -13.35 1.39
N LEU A 85 16.12 -12.11 1.87
CA LEU A 85 15.76 -11.78 3.26
C LEU A 85 14.30 -12.16 3.58
N PHE A 86 13.44 -12.16 2.56
CA PHE A 86 12.02 -12.53 2.66
C PHE A 86 11.73 -13.93 2.08
N SER A 87 12.75 -14.79 1.97
CA SER A 87 12.53 -16.19 1.59
C SER A 87 11.84 -16.95 2.72
N LYS A 88 11.07 -17.99 2.38
CA LYS A 88 10.43 -18.89 3.38
C LYS A 88 11.43 -19.37 4.44
N LYS A 89 12.65 -19.73 4.01
CA LYS A 89 13.74 -20.16 4.92
C LYS A 89 14.18 -19.03 5.86
N ALA A 90 14.33 -17.81 5.36
CA ALA A 90 14.72 -16.66 6.18
C ALA A 90 13.61 -16.29 7.18
N ILE A 91 12.33 -16.34 6.75
CA ILE A 91 11.17 -16.09 7.61
C ILE A 91 11.11 -17.12 8.75
N LEU A 92 11.22 -18.42 8.45
CA LEU A 92 11.18 -19.48 9.48
C LEU A 92 12.34 -19.36 10.48
N LYS A 93 13.50 -18.86 10.07
CA LYS A 93 14.60 -18.56 11.00
C LYS A 93 14.26 -17.42 11.96
N LEU A 94 13.47 -16.45 11.51
CA LEU A 94 13.09 -15.27 12.30
C LEU A 94 11.85 -15.53 13.18
N GLU A 95 11.05 -16.55 12.86
CA GLU A 95 9.80 -16.88 13.55
C GLU A 95 9.96 -16.98 15.08
N ASN A 96 10.97 -17.71 15.57
CA ASN A 96 11.22 -17.85 17.01
C ASN A 96 11.55 -16.52 17.70
N ALA A 97 12.18 -15.57 16.99
CA ALA A 97 12.44 -14.24 17.53
C ALA A 97 11.15 -13.41 17.59
N MET A 98 10.31 -13.50 16.55
CA MET A 98 9.00 -12.83 16.50
C MET A 98 8.05 -13.34 17.60
N GLN A 99 7.97 -14.66 17.79
CA GLN A 99 7.14 -15.28 18.83
C GLN A 99 7.57 -14.85 20.24
N ARG A 100 8.88 -14.76 20.49
CA ARG A 100 9.39 -14.21 21.76
C ARG A 100 9.00 -12.75 21.96
N GLY A 101 9.13 -11.92 20.92
CA GLY A 101 8.67 -10.53 20.96
C GLY A 101 7.17 -10.40 21.23
N ALA A 102 6.35 -11.23 20.59
CA ALA A 102 4.90 -11.26 20.81
C ALA A 102 4.51 -11.73 22.22
N SER A 103 5.27 -12.67 22.80
CA SER A 103 5.05 -13.10 24.20
C SER A 103 5.43 -12.04 25.23
N TYR A 104 6.28 -11.06 24.86
CA TYR A 104 6.73 -9.99 25.74
C TYR A 104 5.73 -8.82 25.84
N THR A 105 4.63 -8.81 25.07
CA THR A 105 3.64 -7.74 25.16
C THR A 105 3.13 -7.62 26.60
N PRO A 106 3.39 -6.50 27.31
CA PRO A 106 3.04 -6.41 28.72
C PRO A 106 1.52 -6.51 28.89
N SER A 107 1.09 -7.10 29.99
CA SER A 107 -0.31 -7.22 30.45
C SER A 107 -1.10 -5.91 30.56
N LYS A 108 -0.55 -4.77 30.11
CA LYS A 108 -1.21 -3.47 30.05
C LYS A 108 -2.13 -3.28 28.83
N TRP A 109 -2.03 -4.13 27.81
CA TRP A 109 -2.88 -4.02 26.61
C TRP A 109 -4.25 -4.67 26.75
N SER A 110 -4.50 -5.45 27.80
CA SER A 110 -5.81 -6.05 28.10
C SER A 110 -6.83 -5.06 28.69
N VAL A 111 -6.51 -3.76 28.78
CA VAL A 111 -7.39 -2.71 29.32
C VAL A 111 -7.89 -1.73 28.24
N ILE A 112 -7.54 -1.95 26.97
CA ILE A 112 -7.88 -1.03 25.85
C ILE A 112 -8.80 -1.70 24.79
N CYS A 113 -9.16 -2.97 24.96
CA CYS A 113 -10.23 -3.61 24.17
C CYS A 113 -11.51 -3.73 24.99
#